data_AF-A0A7L4QI05-F1
#
_entry.id   AF-A0A7L4QI05-F1
#
_cell.length_a   1.000
_cell.length_b   1.000
_cell.length_c   1.000
_cell.angle_alpha   90.00
_cell.angle_beta   90.00
_cell.angle_gamma   90.00
#
_symmetry.space_group_name_H-M   'P 1'
#
loop_
_entity.id
_entity.type
_entity.pdbx_description
1 polymer ?
#
loop_
_entity_poly.entity_id
_entity_poly.type
_entity_poly.pdbx_seq_one_letter_code
_entity_poly.pdbx_strand_id
1 'polypeptide(L)'
;MSEDLHKLALKYTLINAFQYGGTPNSKAVTGKIMAELPEMRKQAKDVISAVENYINEISKMSNKDIENKLREVYPEYFSEKPKEKEAPRELPPLEGAVMGKVVTRLPPEPNGYPHIGHGMSFYFNYYYAKKYGGKVILRFDDTNPKKEKLEYYDAIKQDLKWLKITWDEERNMSDDMELY
;
A
#
# COMPACT_ATOMS: atom_id res chain seq x y z
N MET A 1 -40.24 1.32 -2.97
CA MET A 1 -38.77 1.10 -3.00
C MET A 1 -38.20 2.05 -4.03
N SER A 2 -37.15 2.80 -3.71
CA SER A 2 -36.63 3.78 -4.67
C SER A 2 -35.98 3.07 -5.86
N GLU A 3 -36.17 3.64 -7.05
CA GLU A 3 -35.56 3.18 -8.30
C GLU A 3 -34.02 3.09 -8.19
N ASP A 4 -33.43 3.99 -7.38
CA ASP A 4 -32.01 4.03 -7.07
C ASP A 4 -31.50 2.78 -6.33
N LEU A 5 -32.30 2.21 -5.42
CA LEU A 5 -31.92 1.00 -4.67
C LEU A 5 -31.77 -0.20 -5.61
N HIS A 6 -32.72 -0.38 -6.53
CA HIS A 6 -32.68 -1.48 -7.49
C HIS A 6 -31.51 -1.32 -8.46
N LYS A 7 -31.26 -0.10 -8.94
CA LYS A 7 -30.12 0.21 -9.80
C LYS A 7 -28.79 -0.13 -9.10
N LEU A 8 -28.58 0.34 -7.88
CA LEU A 8 -27.34 0.06 -7.13
C LEU A 8 -27.21 -1.41 -6.72
N ALA A 9 -28.31 -2.06 -6.34
CA ALA A 9 -28.31 -3.48 -6.04
C ALA A 9 -27.89 -4.32 -7.26
N LEU A 10 -28.45 -4.05 -8.44
CA LEU A 10 -28.05 -4.70 -9.68
C LEU A 10 -26.57 -4.42 -10.02
N LYS A 11 -26.15 -3.15 -9.95
CA LYS A 11 -24.77 -2.70 -10.22
C LYS A 11 -23.75 -3.47 -9.37
N TYR A 12 -23.89 -3.39 -8.04
CA TYR A 12 -22.89 -3.96 -7.15
C TYR A 12 -22.93 -5.47 -7.10
N THR A 13 -24.09 -6.08 -7.34
CA THR A 13 -24.20 -7.54 -7.45
C THR A 13 -23.48 -8.06 -8.70
N LEU A 14 -23.66 -7.42 -9.87
CA LEU A 14 -22.95 -7.79 -11.10
C LEU A 14 -21.44 -7.57 -10.99
N ILE A 15 -21.01 -6.43 -10.45
CA ILE A 15 -19.58 -6.13 -10.25
C ILE A 15 -18.93 -7.17 -9.33
N ASN A 16 -19.57 -7.49 -8.20
CA ASN A 16 -19.03 -8.46 -7.26
C ASN A 16 -18.98 -9.85 -7.88
N ALA A 17 -20.03 -10.26 -8.59
CA ALA A 17 -20.06 -11.54 -9.30
C ALA A 17 -18.95 -11.66 -10.35
N PHE A 18 -18.72 -10.60 -11.13
CA PHE A 18 -17.67 -10.55 -12.14
C PHE A 18 -16.27 -10.61 -11.53
N GLN A 19 -16.01 -9.86 -10.44
CA GLN A 19 -14.70 -9.81 -9.77
C GLN A 19 -14.31 -11.14 -9.11
N TYR A 20 -15.29 -11.89 -8.60
CA TYR A 20 -15.05 -13.10 -7.81
C TYR A 20 -15.55 -14.39 -8.49
N GLY A 21 -15.94 -14.31 -9.77
CA GLY A 21 -16.20 -15.45 -10.63
C GLY A 21 -17.46 -16.27 -10.32
N GLY A 22 -18.54 -15.62 -9.86
CA GLY A 22 -19.81 -16.31 -9.61
C GLY A 22 -20.68 -15.66 -8.54
N THR A 23 -21.05 -16.43 -7.51
CA THR A 23 -22.02 -16.05 -6.47
C THR A 23 -21.60 -14.79 -5.72
N PRO A 24 -22.35 -13.69 -5.83
CA PRO A 24 -22.03 -12.44 -5.15
C PRO A 24 -22.16 -12.52 -3.64
N ASN A 25 -21.32 -11.79 -2.91
CA ASN A 25 -21.32 -11.71 -1.45
C ASN A 25 -22.30 -10.64 -0.94
N SER A 26 -23.38 -11.07 -0.28
CA SER A 26 -24.44 -10.18 0.24
C SER A 26 -23.92 -9.06 1.15
N LYS A 27 -22.96 -9.35 2.05
CA LYS A 27 -22.41 -8.32 2.96
C LYS A 27 -21.61 -7.26 2.22
N ALA A 28 -20.78 -7.67 1.25
CA ALA A 28 -19.97 -6.76 0.45
C ALA A 28 -20.85 -5.83 -0.41
N VAL A 29 -21.87 -6.41 -1.07
CA VAL A 29 -22.82 -5.67 -1.91
C VAL A 29 -23.64 -4.69 -1.07
N THR A 30 -24.24 -5.16 0.03
CA THR A 30 -25.04 -4.34 0.96
C THR A 30 -24.21 -3.17 1.51
N GLY A 31 -22.95 -3.43 1.89
CA GLY A 31 -22.04 -2.40 2.40
C GLY A 31 -21.72 -1.31 1.38
N LYS A 32 -21.57 -1.68 0.09
CA LYS A 32 -21.36 -0.71 -1.00
C LYS A 32 -22.59 0.17 -1.23
N ILE A 33 -23.78 -0.41 -1.24
CA ILE A 33 -25.04 0.34 -1.39
C ILE A 33 -25.21 1.33 -0.24
N MET A 34 -24.98 0.92 1.01
CA MET A 34 -25.08 1.79 2.19
C MET A 34 -23.99 2.87 2.29
N ALA A 35 -22.91 2.75 1.52
CA ALA A 35 -21.89 3.78 1.41
C ALA A 35 -22.29 4.87 0.40
N GLU A 36 -22.95 4.48 -0.70
CA GLU A 36 -23.41 5.40 -1.75
C GLU A 36 -24.78 6.03 -1.44
N LEU A 37 -25.65 5.32 -0.70
CA LEU A 37 -26.95 5.78 -0.19
C LEU A 37 -27.01 5.69 1.35
N PRO A 38 -26.40 6.64 2.08
CA PRO A 38 -26.37 6.62 3.55
C PRO A 38 -27.77 6.61 4.20
N GLU A 39 -28.78 7.19 3.56
CA GLU A 39 -30.16 7.23 4.05
C GLU A 39 -30.82 5.84 4.10
N MET A 40 -30.40 4.92 3.24
CA MET A 40 -30.89 3.54 3.21
C MET A 40 -30.41 2.71 4.43
N ARG A 41 -29.48 3.22 5.24
CA ARG A 41 -29.07 2.57 6.51
C ARG A 41 -30.25 2.40 7.48
N LYS A 42 -31.24 3.29 7.43
CA LYS A 42 -32.48 3.18 8.23
C LYS A 42 -33.41 2.07 7.73
N GLN A 43 -33.26 1.65 6.47
CA GLN A 43 -34.06 0.63 5.80
C GLN A 43 -33.19 -0.57 5.42
N ALA A 44 -32.29 -0.97 6.32
CA ALA A 44 -31.31 -2.04 6.06
C ALA A 44 -31.96 -3.37 5.64
N LYS A 45 -33.15 -3.68 6.18
CA LYS A 45 -33.90 -4.89 5.79
C LYS A 45 -34.31 -4.86 4.32
N ASP A 46 -34.81 -3.72 3.84
CA ASP A 46 -35.26 -3.57 2.45
C ASP A 46 -34.07 -3.66 1.48
N VAL A 47 -32.91 -3.10 1.88
CA VAL A 47 -31.66 -3.21 1.11
C VAL A 47 -31.21 -4.66 1.02
N ILE A 48 -31.18 -5.39 2.14
CA ILE A 48 -30.77 -6.79 2.16
C ILE A 48 -31.70 -7.64 1.29
N SER A 49 -33.02 -7.46 1.41
CA SER A 49 -33.99 -8.19 0.59
C SER A 49 -33.82 -7.89 -0.90
N ALA A 50 -33.57 -6.63 -1.28
CA ALA A 50 -33.29 -6.28 -2.67
C ALA A 50 -32.00 -6.94 -3.18
N VAL A 51 -30.92 -6.93 -2.38
CA VAL A 51 -29.65 -7.56 -2.71
C VAL A 51 -29.79 -9.07 -2.87
N GLU A 52 -30.49 -9.74 -1.95
CA GLU A 52 -30.73 -11.20 -2.01
C GLU A 52 -31.49 -11.60 -3.27
N ASN A 53 -32.48 -10.81 -3.70
CA ASN A 53 -33.20 -11.05 -4.95
C ASN A 53 -32.25 -11.04 -6.17
N TYR A 54 -31.38 -10.05 -6.28
CA TYR A 54 -30.41 -9.98 -7.38
C TYR A 54 -29.31 -11.04 -7.28
N ILE A 55 -28.88 -11.41 -6.07
CA ILE A 55 -27.93 -12.51 -5.88
C ILE A 55 -28.53 -13.81 -6.41
N ASN A 56 -29.80 -14.09 -6.10
CA ASN A 56 -30.49 -15.30 -6.56
C ASN A 56 -30.67 -15.33 -8.09
N GLU A 57 -30.82 -14.17 -8.74
CA GLU A 57 -30.88 -14.05 -10.20
C GLU A 57 -29.50 -14.26 -10.83
N ILE A 58 -28.49 -13.52 -10.36
CA ILE A 58 -27.14 -13.49 -10.95
C ILE A 58 -26.38 -14.79 -10.71
N SER A 59 -26.60 -15.47 -9.58
CA SER A 59 -25.96 -16.76 -9.28
C SER A 59 -26.37 -17.89 -10.23
N LYS A 60 -27.44 -17.70 -11.02
CA LYS A 60 -27.90 -18.67 -12.04
C LYS A 60 -27.24 -18.44 -13.41
N MET A 61 -26.52 -17.34 -13.59
CA MET A 61 -25.91 -16.96 -14.86
C MET A 61 -24.50 -17.54 -14.98
N SER A 62 -24.02 -17.76 -16.21
CA SER A 62 -22.61 -18.10 -16.43
C SER A 62 -21.73 -16.86 -16.28
N ASN A 63 -20.44 -17.04 -15.99
CA ASN A 63 -19.50 -15.92 -15.88
C ASN A 63 -19.44 -15.04 -17.15
N LYS A 64 -19.63 -15.66 -18.32
CA LYS A 64 -19.69 -14.95 -19.61
C LYS A 64 -20.95 -14.09 -19.72
N ASP A 65 -22.09 -14.59 -19.26
CA ASP A 65 -23.35 -13.84 -19.27
C ASP A 65 -23.33 -12.69 -18.26
N ILE A 66 -22.69 -12.89 -17.09
CA ILE A 66 -22.49 -11.85 -16.09
C ILE A 66 -21.63 -10.72 -16.67
N GLU A 67 -20.54 -11.05 -17.35
CA GLU A 67 -19.70 -10.06 -18.04
C GLU A 67 -20.49 -9.31 -19.11
N ASN A 68 -21.21 -10.02 -19.98
CA ASN A 68 -22.02 -9.41 -21.03
C ASN A 68 -23.07 -8.46 -20.46
N LYS A 69 -23.80 -8.88 -19.43
CA LYS A 69 -24.82 -8.06 -18.75
C LYS A 69 -24.19 -6.87 -18.04
N LEU A 70 -23.00 -7.02 -17.44
CA LEU A 70 -22.28 -5.89 -16.84
C LEU A 70 -21.83 -4.88 -17.92
N ARG A 71 -21.38 -5.34 -19.10
CA ARG A 71 -21.01 -4.48 -20.23
C ARG A 71 -22.21 -3.73 -20.81
N GLU A 72 -23.36 -4.37 -20.86
CA GLU A 72 -24.61 -3.79 -21.36
C GLU A 72 -25.17 -2.73 -20.40
N VAL A 73 -25.26 -3.06 -19.11
CA VAL A 73 -25.94 -2.21 -18.11
C VAL A 73 -25.01 -1.16 -17.51
N TYR A 74 -23.70 -1.45 -17.41
CA TYR A 74 -22.69 -0.56 -16.81
C TYR A 74 -21.38 -0.54 -17.62
N PRO A 75 -21.42 -0.10 -18.90
CA PRO A 75 -20.24 -0.05 -19.77
C PRO A 75 -19.09 0.80 -19.19
N GLU A 76 -19.42 1.82 -18.39
CA GLU A 76 -18.45 2.68 -17.71
C GLU A 76 -17.56 1.91 -16.72
N TYR A 77 -18.00 0.75 -16.21
CA TYR A 77 -17.16 -0.11 -15.37
C TYR A 77 -15.92 -0.62 -16.12
N PHE A 78 -16.05 -0.82 -17.44
CA PHE A 78 -14.95 -1.28 -18.32
C PHE A 78 -14.21 -0.14 -18.99
N SER A 79 -14.71 1.10 -18.86
CA SER A 79 -13.93 2.27 -19.25
C SER A 79 -12.77 2.41 -18.26
N GLU A 80 -11.54 2.53 -18.75
CA GLU A 80 -10.44 2.98 -17.92
C GLU A 80 -10.84 4.34 -17.35
N LYS A 81 -11.18 4.41 -16.05
CA LYS A 81 -11.24 5.69 -15.37
C LYS A 81 -9.91 6.38 -15.70
N PRO A 82 -9.89 7.61 -16.24
CA PRO A 82 -8.65 8.35 -16.33
C PRO A 82 -8.08 8.28 -14.91
N LYS A 83 -6.88 7.69 -14.76
CA LYS A 83 -6.16 7.77 -13.50
C LYS A 83 -6.12 9.26 -13.24
N GLU A 84 -6.92 9.75 -12.29
CA GLU A 84 -6.57 10.99 -11.61
C GLU A 84 -5.11 10.75 -11.27
N LYS A 85 -4.23 11.56 -11.85
CA LYS A 85 -2.84 11.56 -11.46
C LYS A 85 -2.92 11.99 -10.00
N GLU A 86 -3.11 11.05 -9.09
CA GLU A 86 -2.89 11.26 -7.67
C GLU A 86 -1.52 11.93 -7.67
N ALA A 87 -1.50 13.20 -7.22
CA ALA A 87 -0.24 13.91 -7.08
C ALA A 87 0.72 12.93 -6.39
N PRO A 88 1.95 12.75 -6.89
CA PRO A 88 2.87 11.79 -6.31
C PRO A 88 2.83 11.99 -4.81
N ARG A 89 2.47 10.93 -4.06
CA ARG A 89 2.34 11.01 -2.61
C ARG A 89 3.74 11.27 -2.06
N GLU A 90 4.08 12.55 -1.92
CA GLU A 90 5.36 12.98 -1.41
C GLU A 90 5.38 12.83 0.10
N LEU A 91 6.53 12.43 0.63
CA LEU A 91 6.75 12.43 2.06
C LEU A 91 6.77 13.88 2.57
N PRO A 92 6.23 14.13 3.78
CA PRO A 92 6.19 15.46 4.37
C PRO A 92 7.58 16.09 4.42
N PRO A 93 7.71 17.41 4.32
CA PRO A 93 9.00 18.05 4.43
C PRO A 93 9.58 17.88 5.86
N LEU A 94 10.91 17.85 5.96
CA LEU A 94 11.60 17.96 7.24
C LEU A 94 11.52 19.41 7.72
N GLU A 95 11.02 19.61 8.94
CA GLU A 95 10.95 20.92 9.58
C GLU A 95 12.37 21.47 9.83
N GLY A 96 12.62 22.73 9.46
CA GLY A 96 13.93 23.37 9.62
C GLY A 96 15.04 22.87 8.68
N ALA A 97 14.73 22.00 7.72
CA ALA A 97 15.72 21.49 6.79
C ALA A 97 16.26 22.59 5.87
N VAL A 98 17.59 22.65 5.78
CA VAL A 98 18.31 23.56 4.89
C VAL A 98 18.95 22.73 3.77
N MET A 99 18.74 23.14 2.52
CA MET A 99 19.35 22.49 1.35
C MET A 99 20.86 22.38 1.51
N GLY A 100 21.42 21.21 1.21
CA GLY A 100 22.84 20.89 1.37
C GLY A 100 23.31 20.59 2.79
N LYS A 101 22.46 20.80 3.82
CA LYS A 101 22.85 20.64 5.24
C LYS A 101 22.24 19.42 5.93
N VAL A 102 21.27 18.75 5.31
CA VAL A 102 20.66 17.54 5.89
C VAL A 102 21.70 16.42 5.91
N VAL A 103 21.88 15.79 7.07
CA VAL A 103 22.71 14.60 7.23
C VAL A 103 21.87 13.52 7.87
N THR A 104 21.74 12.39 7.19
CA THR A 104 21.03 11.21 7.69
C THR A 104 22.02 10.08 7.92
N ARG A 105 21.60 9.07 8.68
CA ARG A 105 22.40 7.86 8.87
C ARG A 105 21.58 6.60 8.63
N LEU A 106 22.27 5.55 8.19
CA LEU A 106 21.80 4.17 8.14
C LEU A 106 22.52 3.46 9.29
N PRO A 107 21.86 3.13 10.42
CA PRO A 107 22.51 2.57 11.59
C PRO A 107 22.18 1.07 11.79
N PRO A 108 22.61 0.15 10.92
CA PRO A 108 22.39 -1.27 11.14
C PRO A 108 23.29 -1.81 12.24
N GLU A 109 22.76 -2.72 13.05
CA GLU A 109 23.57 -3.64 13.84
C GLU A 109 24.02 -4.80 12.93
N PRO A 110 25.33 -5.09 12.80
CA PRO A 110 25.82 -6.16 11.94
C PRO A 110 25.74 -7.51 12.64
N ASN A 111 24.53 -7.91 13.07
CA ASN A 111 24.25 -9.16 13.80
C ASN A 111 23.19 -10.06 13.15
N GLY A 112 22.71 -9.70 11.96
CA GLY A 112 21.71 -10.45 11.21
C GLY A 112 21.59 -9.97 9.77
N TYR A 113 20.89 -10.75 8.95
CA TYR A 113 20.58 -10.38 7.56
C TYR A 113 19.50 -9.29 7.52
N PRO A 114 19.58 -8.32 6.59
CA PRO A 114 18.54 -7.32 6.44
C PRO A 114 17.19 -7.93 6.04
N HIS A 115 16.12 -7.24 6.39
CA HIS A 115 14.74 -7.61 6.03
C HIS A 115 14.00 -6.35 5.59
N ILE A 116 12.75 -6.49 5.13
CA ILE A 116 11.98 -5.37 4.56
C ILE A 116 11.86 -4.15 5.49
N GLY A 117 11.80 -4.36 6.81
CA GLY A 117 11.82 -3.26 7.79
C GLY A 117 13.09 -2.39 7.72
N HIS A 118 14.27 -3.01 7.52
CA HIS A 118 15.53 -2.29 7.32
C HIS A 118 15.48 -1.50 6.01
N GLY A 119 15.02 -2.13 4.92
CA GLY A 119 14.89 -1.47 3.62
C GLY A 119 14.02 -0.21 3.68
N MET A 120 12.91 -0.25 4.41
CA MET A 120 12.02 0.91 4.59
C MET A 120 12.69 2.05 5.38
N SER A 121 13.31 1.73 6.53
CA SER A 121 14.03 2.72 7.33
C SER A 121 15.20 3.36 6.57
N PHE A 122 15.98 2.55 5.85
CA PHE A 122 17.10 3.03 5.07
C PHE A 122 16.66 3.90 3.89
N TYR A 123 15.59 3.50 3.21
CA TYR A 123 15.06 4.27 2.10
C TYR A 123 14.58 5.65 2.54
N PHE A 124 13.93 5.79 3.70
CA PHE A 124 13.50 7.12 4.16
C PHE A 124 14.66 8.05 4.51
N ASN A 125 15.69 7.53 5.19
CA ASN A 125 16.90 8.30 5.47
C ASN A 125 17.59 8.73 4.16
N TYR A 126 17.78 7.79 3.24
CA TYR A 126 18.33 8.05 1.91
C TYR A 126 17.50 9.09 1.13
N TYR A 127 16.18 8.91 1.09
CA TYR A 127 15.25 9.80 0.40
C TYR A 127 15.38 11.23 0.91
N TYR A 128 15.39 11.45 2.22
CA TYR A 128 15.50 12.81 2.76
C TYR A 128 16.85 13.44 2.50
N ALA A 129 17.95 12.70 2.64
CA ALA A 129 19.25 13.21 2.25
C ALA A 129 19.26 13.62 0.78
N LYS A 130 18.74 12.79 -0.15
CA LYS A 130 18.69 13.15 -1.57
C LYS A 130 17.73 14.30 -1.88
N LYS A 131 16.54 14.33 -1.27
CA LYS A 131 15.56 15.42 -1.41
C LYS A 131 16.16 16.77 -1.05
N TYR A 132 16.98 16.81 0.00
CA TYR A 132 17.59 18.04 0.49
C TYR A 132 19.03 18.25 0.04
N GLY A 133 19.55 17.46 -0.92
CA GLY A 133 20.95 17.57 -1.38
C GLY A 133 22.00 17.35 -0.28
N GLY A 134 21.62 16.62 0.76
CA GLY A 134 22.40 16.30 1.94
C GLY A 134 23.26 15.04 1.80
N LYS A 135 23.73 14.53 2.95
CA LYS A 135 24.62 13.36 3.05
C LYS A 135 23.95 12.17 3.73
N VAL A 136 24.39 10.97 3.37
CA VAL A 136 24.01 9.69 3.97
C VAL A 136 25.24 9.03 4.56
N ILE A 137 25.22 8.72 5.84
CA ILE A 137 26.28 8.00 6.55
C ILE A 137 25.82 6.57 6.79
N LEU A 138 26.56 5.57 6.30
CA LEU A 138 26.40 4.18 6.75
C LEU A 138 27.23 4.00 8.01
N ARG A 139 26.57 3.90 9.17
CA ARG A 139 27.27 3.74 10.46
C ARG A 139 26.87 2.42 11.09
N PHE A 140 27.76 1.44 11.09
CA PHE A 140 27.49 0.18 11.77
C PHE A 140 27.44 0.40 13.28
N ASP A 141 26.36 -0.02 13.92
CA ASP A 141 26.21 0.03 15.38
C ASP A 141 26.75 -1.27 15.97
N ASP A 142 28.07 -1.38 15.99
CA ASP A 142 28.83 -2.60 16.23
C ASP A 142 29.45 -2.65 17.64
N THR A 143 28.61 -2.45 18.64
CA THR A 143 29.02 -2.36 20.05
C THR A 143 28.86 -3.67 20.83
N ASN A 144 28.29 -4.72 20.22
CA ASN A 144 28.06 -6.03 20.80
C ASN A 144 28.96 -7.11 20.18
N PRO A 145 30.18 -7.32 20.72
CA PRO A 145 31.18 -8.21 20.13
C PRO A 145 30.75 -9.69 20.11
N LYS A 146 29.70 -10.09 20.85
CA LYS A 146 29.21 -11.48 20.88
C LYS A 146 28.26 -11.82 19.74
N LYS A 147 27.63 -10.82 19.14
CA LYS A 147 26.58 -11.02 18.14
C LYS A 147 27.01 -10.61 16.74
N GLU A 148 28.02 -9.77 16.65
CA GLU A 148 28.42 -9.15 15.40
C GLU A 148 29.39 -10.02 14.62
N LYS A 149 29.24 -10.01 13.29
CA LYS A 149 30.09 -10.80 12.40
C LYS A 149 30.28 -10.09 11.08
N LEU A 150 31.48 -10.26 10.51
CA LEU A 150 31.85 -9.72 9.20
C LEU A 150 30.87 -10.09 8.08
N GLU A 151 30.28 -11.30 8.12
CA GLU A 151 29.28 -11.72 7.12
C GLU A 151 28.08 -10.76 7.02
N TYR A 152 27.66 -10.17 8.15
CA TYR A 152 26.51 -9.28 8.20
C TYR A 152 26.84 -7.89 7.64
N TYR A 153 28.06 -7.39 7.83
CA TYR A 153 28.52 -6.16 7.19
C TYR A 153 28.38 -6.23 5.67
N ASP A 154 28.85 -7.34 5.09
CA ASP A 154 28.83 -7.52 3.64
C ASP A 154 27.41 -7.72 3.12
N ALA A 155 26.59 -8.50 3.82
CA ALA A 155 25.17 -8.68 3.49
C ALA A 155 24.40 -7.34 3.50
N ILE A 156 24.60 -6.52 4.54
CA ILE A 156 24.00 -5.18 4.65
C ILE A 156 24.42 -4.30 3.47
N LYS A 157 25.71 -4.23 3.15
CA LYS A 157 26.23 -3.43 2.03
C LYS A 157 25.69 -3.93 0.68
N GLN A 158 25.54 -5.24 0.50
CA GLN A 158 24.98 -5.84 -0.70
C GLN A 158 23.51 -5.46 -0.88
N ASP A 159 22.71 -5.56 0.18
CA ASP A 159 21.28 -5.24 0.14
C ASP A 159 21.02 -3.74 -0.08
N LEU A 160 21.83 -2.87 0.53
CA LEU A 160 21.78 -1.43 0.24
C LEU A 160 22.06 -1.13 -1.24
N LYS A 161 23.09 -1.76 -1.82
CA LYS A 161 23.40 -1.64 -3.25
C LYS A 161 22.26 -2.19 -4.12
N TRP A 162 21.65 -3.31 -3.75
CA TRP A 162 20.49 -3.87 -4.44
C TRP A 162 19.29 -2.91 -4.42
N LEU A 163 19.06 -2.23 -3.30
CA LEU A 163 18.06 -1.15 -3.16
C LEU A 163 18.46 0.16 -3.86
N LYS A 164 19.64 0.23 -4.48
CA LYS A 164 20.21 1.46 -5.08
C LYS A 164 20.36 2.61 -4.07
N ILE A 165 20.58 2.26 -2.81
CA ILE A 165 20.92 3.19 -1.74
C ILE A 165 22.44 3.33 -1.70
N THR A 166 22.93 4.55 -1.86
CA THR A 166 24.36 4.88 -1.77
C THR A 166 24.61 5.73 -0.53
N TRP A 167 25.78 5.57 0.08
CA TRP A 167 26.25 6.37 1.20
C TRP A 167 27.49 7.18 0.83
N ASP A 168 27.67 8.31 1.48
CA ASP A 168 28.80 9.24 1.29
C ASP A 168 29.96 8.92 2.24
N GLU A 169 29.67 8.30 3.38
CA GLU A 169 30.65 7.94 4.40
C GLU A 169 30.27 6.62 5.07
N GLU A 170 31.26 5.79 5.37
CA GLU A 170 31.13 4.54 6.11
C GLU A 170 31.91 4.65 7.42
N ARG A 171 31.28 4.30 8.55
CA ARG A 171 31.90 4.32 9.88
C ARG A 171 31.44 3.14 10.72
N ASN A 172 32.24 2.78 11.72
CA ASN A 172 31.83 1.87 12.78
C ASN A 172 31.71 2.64 14.10
N MET A 173 30.81 2.19 14.96
CA MET A 173 30.70 2.72 16.31
C MET A 173 31.89 2.27 17.16
N SER A 174 32.44 1.08 16.90
CA SER A 174 33.62 0.53 17.56
C SER A 174 34.91 1.35 17.33
N ASP A 175 35.00 2.12 16.23
CA ASP A 175 36.13 3.03 15.97
C ASP A 175 36.09 4.28 16.87
N ASP A 176 34.91 4.63 17.39
CA ASP A 176 34.67 5.84 18.19
C ASP A 176 34.67 5.54 19.71
N MET A 177 35.08 4.34 20.14
CA MET A 177 34.98 3.90 21.54
C MET A 177 35.67 4.84 22.54
N GLU A 178 36.77 5.50 22.17
CA GLU A 178 37.48 6.46 23.01
C GLU A 178 36.72 7.79 23.23
N LEU A 179 35.64 8.03 22.49
CA LEU A 179 34.79 9.22 22.62
C LEU A 179 33.65 9.04 23.65
N TYR A 180 33.47 7.82 24.18
CA TYR A 180 32.37 7.43 25.07
C TYR A 180 32.88 6.96 26.43
#